data_AF-A0A8C4ZY71-F1
#
_entry.id   AF-A0A8C4ZY71-F1
#
_cell.length_a   1.000
_cell.length_b   1.000
_cell.length_c   1.000
_cell.angle_alpha   90.00
_cell.angle_beta   90.00
_cell.angle_gamma   90.00
#
_symmetry.space_group_name_H-M   'P 1'
#
loop_
_entity.id
_entity.type
_entity.pdbx_description
1 polymer ?
#
loop_
_entity_poly.entity_id
_entity_poly.type
_entity_poly.pdbx_seq_one_letter_code
_entity_poly.pdbx_strand_id
1 'polypeptide(L)'
;MLCCSVLVLLLLSQAGGLQPPTDEDGLPQEFTLLHVVQGHIGAGNYSYLRLNHDGRIVLLMRSLKGDADLYVSDKTLRPSFDTYKLQSTTCGQDLVVVPGDFVRPAPASPDERR
;
A
#
# COMPACT_ATOMS: atom_id res chain seq x y z
N MET A 1 40.06 31.97 21.42
CA MET A 1 39.22 31.14 22.31
C MET A 1 37.79 31.61 22.15
N LEU A 2 36.81 30.71 21.99
CA LEU A 2 35.37 31.01 21.83
C LEU A 2 34.83 31.33 20.41
N CYS A 3 35.31 30.66 19.35
CA CYS A 3 34.61 30.73 18.04
C CYS A 3 34.47 29.39 17.29
N CYS A 4 35.27 28.37 17.61
CA CYS A 4 35.20 27.07 16.91
C CYS A 4 34.39 25.99 17.65
N SER A 5 34.08 26.17 18.93
CA SER A 5 33.43 25.12 19.73
C SER A 5 31.91 25.04 19.59
N VAL A 6 31.27 26.10 19.07
CA VAL A 6 29.80 26.15 18.89
C VAL A 6 29.38 25.43 17.61
N LEU A 7 30.23 25.41 16.58
CA LEU A 7 29.93 24.79 15.28
C LEU A 7 29.87 23.26 15.34
N VAL A 8 30.59 22.63 16.29
CA VAL A 8 30.65 21.17 16.43
C VAL A 8 29.40 20.60 17.13
N LEU A 9 28.71 21.39 17.95
CA LEU A 9 27.48 20.96 18.63
C LEU A 9 26.24 20.99 17.73
N LEU A 10 26.22 21.83 16.69
CA LEU A 10 25.12 21.87 15.72
C LEU A 10 25.15 20.74 14.69
N LEU A 11 26.27 20.01 14.55
CA LEU A 11 26.41 18.91 13.59
C LEU A 11 25.95 17.54 14.15
N LEU A 12 25.58 17.44 15.42
CA LEU A 12 25.08 16.18 16.02
C LEU A 12 23.55 16.07 16.03
N SER A 13 22.82 17.09 15.55
CA SER A 13 21.35 17.15 15.68
C SER A 13 20.59 16.79 14.40
N GLN A 14 21.10 15.89 13.56
CA GLN A 14 20.33 15.42 12.40
C GLN A 14 19.86 13.97 12.60
N ALA A 15 18.69 13.90 13.25
CA ALA A 15 17.59 13.00 12.94
C ALA A 15 17.87 11.50 12.90
N GLY A 16 18.27 10.93 14.04
CA GLY A 16 17.82 9.58 14.40
C GLY A 16 16.33 9.64 14.76
N GLY A 17 15.46 9.77 13.76
CA GLY A 17 14.03 9.59 13.97
C GLY A 17 13.81 8.21 14.55
N LEU A 18 13.26 8.14 15.78
CA LEU A 18 12.83 6.91 16.40
C LEU A 18 11.73 6.33 15.49
N GLN A 19 12.10 5.48 14.53
CA GLN A 19 11.12 4.78 13.72
C GLN A 19 10.33 3.91 14.71
N PRO A 20 8.99 4.02 14.75
CA PRO A 20 8.18 3.15 15.58
C PRO A 20 8.58 1.71 15.27
N PRO A 21 8.57 0.82 16.28
CA PRO A 21 8.87 -0.58 16.05
C PRO A 21 7.96 -1.06 14.92
N THR A 22 8.61 -1.52 13.88
CA THR A 22 7.99 -1.93 12.65
C THR A 22 8.08 -3.45 12.64
N ASP A 23 6.98 -4.13 12.31
CA ASP A 23 6.98 -5.59 12.22
C ASP A 23 7.87 -6.06 11.05
N GLU A 24 8.13 -7.36 10.96
CA GLU A 24 8.97 -7.98 9.91
C GLU A 24 8.57 -7.56 8.47
N ASP A 25 7.32 -7.14 8.30
CA ASP A 25 6.72 -6.67 7.04
C ASP A 25 6.85 -5.16 6.80
N GLY A 26 7.59 -4.41 7.62
CA GLY A 26 7.77 -2.98 7.38
C GLY A 26 6.54 -2.13 7.77
N LEU A 27 5.55 -2.72 8.46
CA LEU A 27 4.36 -2.03 8.95
C LEU A 27 4.50 -1.65 10.43
N PRO A 28 4.07 -0.44 10.81
CA PRO A 28 4.13 -0.03 12.21
C PRO A 28 3.06 -0.79 13.03
N GLN A 29 3.40 -1.12 14.28
CA GLN A 29 2.65 -2.05 15.15
C GLN A 29 1.20 -1.64 15.45
N GLU A 30 0.75 -0.43 15.11
CA GLU A 30 -0.63 0.00 15.30
C GLU A 30 -1.66 -0.66 14.36
N PHE A 31 -1.22 -1.37 13.31
CA PHE A 31 -2.14 -1.98 12.36
C PHE A 31 -2.69 -3.33 12.83
N THR A 32 -4.00 -3.51 12.73
CA THR A 32 -4.66 -4.81 12.96
C THR A 32 -4.74 -5.60 11.66
N LEU A 33 -4.26 -6.84 11.65
CA LEU A 33 -4.40 -7.74 10.51
C LEU A 33 -5.88 -8.08 10.27
N LEU A 34 -6.41 -7.66 9.12
CA LEU A 34 -7.82 -7.88 8.79
C LEU A 34 -8.04 -9.20 8.04
N HIS A 35 -7.22 -9.47 7.03
CA HIS A 35 -7.37 -10.65 6.16
C HIS A 35 -6.04 -11.01 5.48
N VAL A 36 -5.79 -12.31 5.34
CA VAL A 36 -4.67 -12.87 4.56
C VAL A 36 -5.25 -13.76 3.47
N VAL A 37 -4.83 -13.52 2.23
CA VAL A 37 -5.19 -14.35 1.07
C VAL A 37 -3.92 -14.86 0.42
N GLN A 38 -3.87 -16.15 0.13
CA GLN A 38 -2.76 -16.77 -0.58
C GLN A 38 -3.28 -17.42 -1.87
N GLY A 39 -2.52 -17.27 -2.96
CA GLY A 39 -2.90 -17.80 -4.26
C GLY A 39 -1.78 -17.72 -5.28
N HIS A 40 -2.08 -18.12 -6.51
CA HIS A 40 -1.17 -18.07 -7.64
C HIS A 40 -1.87 -17.37 -8.81
N ILE A 41 -1.12 -16.55 -9.55
CA ILE A 41 -1.63 -15.80 -10.71
C ILE A 41 -0.65 -16.03 -11.85
N GLY A 42 -1.17 -16.38 -13.03
CA GLY A 42 -0.36 -16.52 -14.23
C GLY A 42 -0.04 -15.16 -14.86
N ALA A 43 1.03 -15.09 -15.65
CA ALA A 43 1.38 -13.88 -16.40
C ALA A 43 0.19 -13.39 -17.25
N GLY A 44 -0.08 -12.08 -17.22
CA GLY A 44 -1.18 -11.45 -17.95
C GLY A 44 -2.58 -11.69 -17.38
N ASN A 45 -2.71 -12.43 -16.27
CA ASN A 45 -3.98 -12.66 -15.57
C ASN A 45 -4.07 -11.85 -14.28
N TYR A 46 -5.28 -11.82 -13.71
CA TYR A 46 -5.62 -11.07 -12.51
C TYR A 46 -6.46 -11.92 -11.56
N SER A 47 -6.19 -11.80 -10.26
CA SER A 47 -7.11 -12.21 -9.20
C SER A 47 -7.76 -10.96 -8.61
N TYR A 48 -9.08 -10.97 -8.49
CA TYR A 48 -9.84 -9.81 -8.02
C TYR A 48 -10.34 -10.02 -6.60
N LEU A 49 -9.97 -9.08 -5.72
CA LEU A 49 -10.36 -9.09 -4.30
C LEU A 49 -11.21 -7.86 -3.99
N ARG A 50 -12.24 -8.05 -3.15
CA ARG A 50 -13.09 -6.97 -2.66
C ARG A 50 -13.04 -6.94 -1.13
N LEU A 51 -12.56 -5.84 -0.59
CA LEU A 51 -12.45 -5.63 0.86
C LEU A 51 -13.58 -4.73 1.35
N ASN A 52 -14.34 -5.19 2.34
CA ASN A 52 -15.45 -4.43 2.94
C ASN A 52 -15.06 -3.96 4.34
N HIS A 53 -14.12 -3.03 4.42
CA HIS A 53 -13.69 -2.40 5.66
C HIS A 53 -13.84 -0.89 5.55
N ASP A 54 -14.20 -0.27 6.67
CA ASP A 54 -14.30 1.18 6.81
C ASP A 54 -12.97 1.74 7.31
N GLY A 55 -12.68 2.99 6.94
CA GLY A 55 -11.46 3.68 7.35
C GLY A 55 -10.24 3.33 6.51
N ARG A 56 -9.07 3.79 6.98
CA ARG A 56 -7.80 3.60 6.30
C ARG A 56 -7.37 2.14 6.41
N ILE A 57 -7.05 1.52 5.27
CA ILE A 57 -6.49 0.17 5.24
C ILE A 57 -5.16 0.16 4.52
N VAL A 58 -4.32 -0.81 4.87
CA VAL A 58 -3.05 -1.06 4.20
C VAL A 58 -3.12 -2.42 3.53
N LEU A 59 -2.83 -2.44 2.24
CA LEU A 59 -2.68 -3.66 1.48
C LEU A 59 -1.19 -3.97 1.40
N LEU A 60 -0.84 -5.16 1.86
CA LEU A 60 0.51 -5.69 1.79
C LEU A 60 0.45 -6.99 0.99
N MET A 61 1.26 -7.07 -0.06
CA MET A 61 1.41 -8.27 -0.86
C MET A 61 2.89 -8.65 -0.93
N ARG A 62 3.15 -9.94 -0.76
CA ARG A 62 4.49 -10.52 -0.87
C ARG A 62 4.49 -11.59 -1.95
N SER A 63 5.29 -11.38 -2.98
CA SER A 63 5.52 -12.38 -4.02
C SER A 63 6.42 -13.50 -3.48
N LEU A 64 5.89 -14.73 -3.38
CA LEU A 64 6.68 -15.90 -2.97
C LEU A 64 7.56 -16.43 -4.12
N LYS A 65 7.06 -16.32 -5.35
CA LYS A 65 7.78 -16.67 -6.59
C LYS A 65 7.23 -15.83 -7.74
N GLY A 66 8.12 -15.34 -8.60
CA GLY A 66 7.76 -14.43 -9.68
C GLY A 66 7.56 -13.00 -9.15
N ASP A 67 6.81 -12.20 -9.90
CA ASP A 67 6.53 -10.81 -9.60
C ASP A 67 5.06 -10.53 -9.91
N ALA A 68 4.29 -10.19 -8.88
CA ALA A 68 2.88 -9.87 -8.99
C ALA A 68 2.68 -8.40 -8.66
N ASP A 69 1.82 -7.73 -9.42
CA ASP A 69 1.52 -6.32 -9.22
C ASP A 69 0.19 -6.14 -8.47
N LEU A 70 0.06 -5.04 -7.72
CA LEU A 70 -1.16 -4.67 -7.01
C LEU A 70 -1.79 -3.42 -7.62
N TYR A 71 -3.07 -3.52 -8.01
CA TYR A 71 -3.88 -2.41 -8.54
C TYR A 71 -5.18 -2.25 -7.77
N VAL A 72 -5.53 -1.02 -7.41
CA VAL A 72 -6.75 -0.68 -6.64
C VAL A 72 -7.53 0.41 -7.36
N SER A 73 -8.85 0.23 -7.47
CA SER A 73 -9.75 1.20 -8.10
C SER A 73 -10.95 1.49 -7.21
N ASP A 74 -11.43 2.73 -7.28
CA ASP A 74 -12.70 3.23 -6.73
C ASP A 74 -13.82 3.29 -7.79
N LYS A 75 -13.50 3.02 -9.06
CA LYS A 75 -14.43 3.14 -10.20
C LYS A 75 -14.84 1.81 -10.83
N THR A 76 -14.00 0.79 -10.76
CA THR A 76 -14.26 -0.51 -11.38
C THR A 76 -14.01 -1.65 -10.39
N LEU A 77 -14.80 -2.72 -10.53
CA LEU A 77 -14.57 -3.99 -9.84
C LEU A 77 -13.45 -4.82 -10.46
N ARG A 78 -12.92 -4.38 -11.62
CA ARG A 78 -11.85 -5.04 -12.36
C ARG A 78 -10.73 -4.06 -12.70
N PRO A 79 -9.94 -3.62 -11.70
CA PRO A 79 -8.74 -2.84 -11.98
C PRO A 79 -7.75 -3.64 -12.83
N SER A 80 -6.95 -2.94 -13.62
CA SER A 80 -5.90 -3.50 -14.46
C SER A 80 -4.71 -2.54 -14.50
N PHE A 81 -3.64 -2.92 -15.21
CA PHE A 81 -2.48 -2.06 -15.45
C PHE A 81 -2.82 -0.72 -16.16
N ASP A 82 -3.95 -0.64 -16.86
CA ASP A 82 -4.41 0.59 -17.52
C ASP A 82 -5.46 1.36 -16.70
N THR A 83 -6.14 0.68 -15.77
CA THR A 83 -7.29 1.23 -15.05
C THR A 83 -7.15 1.00 -13.55
N TYR A 84 -6.55 1.97 -12.88
CA TYR A 84 -6.35 1.98 -11.43
C TYR A 84 -6.41 3.41 -10.89
N LYS A 85 -6.53 3.53 -9.56
CA LYS A 85 -6.36 4.79 -8.83
C LYS A 85 -5.14 4.75 -7.92
N LEU A 86 -4.85 3.59 -7.34
CA LEU A 86 -3.64 3.31 -6.56
C LEU A 86 -2.98 2.05 -7.10
N GLN A 87 -1.65 1.99 -7.06
CA GLN A 87 -0.90 0.81 -7.46
C GLN A 87 0.40 0.66 -6.68
N SER A 88 0.94 -0.55 -6.70
CA SER A 88 2.34 -0.87 -6.40
C SER A 88 2.78 -1.99 -7.35
N THR A 89 3.87 -1.76 -8.07
CA THR A 89 4.38 -2.63 -9.14
C THR A 89 5.88 -2.81 -8.96
N THR A 90 6.28 -3.30 -7.78
CA THR A 90 7.68 -3.42 -7.37
C THR A 90 8.11 -4.88 -7.40
N CYS A 91 9.38 -5.14 -7.71
CA CYS A 91 9.93 -6.50 -7.75
C CYS A 91 10.20 -7.07 -6.34
N GLY A 92 9.18 -7.12 -5.47
CA GLY A 92 9.33 -7.52 -4.08
C GLY A 92 8.06 -7.42 -3.25
N GLN A 93 8.09 -6.55 -2.24
CA GLN A 93 6.96 -6.30 -1.35
C GLN A 93 6.17 -5.11 -1.86
N ASP A 94 4.90 -5.33 -2.16
CA ASP A 94 3.99 -4.29 -2.63
C ASP A 94 3.12 -3.80 -1.49
N LEU A 95 3.16 -2.49 -1.26
CA LEU A 95 2.41 -1.81 -0.21
C LEU A 95 1.56 -0.72 -0.82
N VAL A 96 0.25 -0.78 -0.60
CA VAL A 96 -0.69 0.27 -0.99
C VAL A 96 -1.49 0.71 0.22
N VAL A 97 -1.40 2.00 0.56
CA VAL A 97 -2.25 2.62 1.57
C VAL A 97 -3.52 3.10 0.90
N VAL A 98 -4.66 2.55 1.31
CA VAL A 98 -5.99 2.97 0.85
C VAL A 98 -6.56 3.97 1.87
N PRO A 99 -6.81 5.23 1.50
CA PRO A 99 -7.41 6.23 2.36
C PRO A 99 -8.81 5.84 2.85
N GLY A 100 -9.25 6.38 3.99
CA GLY A 100 -10.58 6.08 4.54
C GLY A 100 -11.75 6.70 3.74
N ASP A 101 -11.47 7.73 2.95
CA ASP A 101 -12.39 8.36 2.00
C ASP A 101 -12.34 7.69 0.61
N PHE A 102 -11.63 6.57 0.47
CA PHE A 102 -11.57 5.82 -0.78
C PHE A 102 -12.90 5.14 -1.08
N VAL A 103 -13.65 5.72 -2.02
CA VAL A 103 -14.99 5.25 -2.37
C VAL A 103 -14.95 3.83 -2.94
N ARG A 104 -15.90 3.01 -2.52
CA ARG A 104 -16.06 1.66 -3.06
C ARG A 104 -16.62 1.72 -4.48
N PRO A 105 -16.05 0.98 -5.46
CA PRO A 105 -16.67 0.85 -6.77
C PRO A 105 -18.09 0.30 -6.66
N ALA A 106 -19.04 1.05 -7.20
CA ALA A 106 -20.39 0.54 -7.42
C ALA A 106 -20.40 -0.31 -8.71
N PRO A 107 -21.11 -1.45 -8.74
CA PRO A 107 -21.39 -2.09 -10.02
C PRO A 107 -22.16 -1.08 -10.89
N ALA A 108 -21.78 -0.95 -12.16
CA ALA A 108 -22.50 -0.11 -13.11
C ALA A 108 -24.00 -0.42 -13.02
N SER A 109 -24.81 0.61 -12.80
CA SER A 109 -26.25 0.43 -12.74
C SER A 109 -26.76 -0.12 -14.09
N PRO A 110 -27.79 -0.97 -14.12
CA PRO A 110 -28.35 -1.46 -15.39
C PRO A 110 -28.81 -0.34 -16.33
N ASP A 111 -29.07 0.85 -15.80
CA ASP A 111 -29.61 2.00 -16.52
C ASP A 111 -28.55 2.76 -17.34
N GLU A 112 -27.26 2.57 -17.04
CA GLU A 112 -26.15 3.28 -17.70
C GLU A 112 -25.61 2.54 -18.94
N ARG A 113 -26.36 1.54 -19.41
CA ARG A 113 -26.02 0.69 -20.55
C ARG A 113 -27.06 0.79 -21.68
N ARG A 114 -27.65 1.98 -21.86
CA ARG A 114 -28.53 2.33 -22.99
C ARG A 114 -27.93 3.45 -23.83
#